data_AF-A0A2R3JMV7-F1
#
_entry.id   AF-A0A2R3JMV7-F1
#
_cell.length_a   1.000
_cell.length_b   1.000
_cell.length_c   1.000
_cell.angle_alpha   90.00
_cell.angle_beta   90.00
_cell.angle_gamma   90.00
#
_symmetry.space_group_name_H-M   'P 1'
#
loop_
_entity.id
_entity.type
_entity.pdbx_description
1 polymer ?
#
loop_
_entity_poly.entity_id
_entity_poly.type
_entity_poly.pdbx_seq_one_letter_code
_entity_poly.pdbx_strand_id
1 'polypeptide(L)'
;MKLTRVVAFAFVSFFCYGIVNWMMSTSHFQLQTARLSASQMWQGLLIALVLYFLGVLAVYVNRMLGFYVLGLVLVIYSLGLISALMSGYQSTAGMEIKLMLEVMAVIGLGVNFYTLVLLTRWRHKTN
;
A
#
# COMPACT_ATOMS: atom_id res chain seq x y z
N MET A 1 19.99 6.44 10.25
CA MET A 1 18.92 5.45 9.97
C MET A 1 19.36 4.65 8.77
N LYS A 2 19.38 3.31 8.84
CA LYS A 2 19.84 2.47 7.74
C LYS A 2 18.77 2.44 6.64
N LEU A 3 19.16 2.73 5.41
CA LEU A 3 18.35 2.66 4.18
C LEU A 3 17.49 1.37 4.12
N THR A 4 18.08 0.28 4.60
CA THR A 4 17.46 -1.04 4.75
C THR A 4 16.13 -1.04 5.52
N ARG A 5 15.95 -0.17 6.51
CA ARG A 5 14.66 -0.08 7.23
C ARG A 5 13.56 0.51 6.34
N VAL A 6 13.86 1.59 5.62
CA VAL A 6 12.89 2.24 4.71
C VAL A 6 12.46 1.28 3.61
N VAL A 7 13.43 0.55 3.04
CA VAL A 7 13.16 -0.48 2.02
C VAL A 7 12.33 -1.64 2.60
N ALA A 8 12.67 -2.13 3.79
CA ALA A 8 11.91 -3.20 4.44
C ALA A 8 10.44 -2.81 4.68
N PHE A 9 10.17 -1.61 5.18
CA PHE A 9 8.80 -1.15 5.38
C PHE A 9 8.04 -0.90 4.07
N ALA A 10 8.72 -0.46 3.01
CA ALA A 10 8.13 -0.34 1.69
C ALA A 10 7.66 -1.71 1.16
N PHE A 11 8.46 -2.77 1.34
CA PHE A 11 8.05 -4.14 1.02
C PHE A 11 6.87 -4.62 1.87
N VAL A 12 6.91 -4.38 3.19
CA VAL A 12 5.79 -4.74 4.10
C VAL A 12 4.49 -4.07 3.65
N SER A 13 4.55 -2.80 3.24
CA SER A 13 3.38 -2.10 2.72
C SER A 13 2.87 -2.69 1.41
N PHE A 14 3.77 -3.01 0.47
CA PHE A 14 3.40 -3.70 -0.76
C PHE A 14 2.65 -5.01 -0.50
N PHE A 15 3.11 -5.81 0.47
CA PHE A 15 2.41 -7.04 0.86
C PHE A 15 1.05 -6.76 1.49
N CYS A 16 0.93 -5.76 2.37
CA CYS A 16 -0.36 -5.37 2.94
C CYS A 16 -1.36 -4.97 1.84
N TYR A 17 -0.92 -4.13 0.89
CA TYR A 17 -1.72 -3.76 -0.28
C TYR A 17 -2.10 -4.98 -1.13
N GLY A 18 -1.15 -5.88 -1.40
CA GLY A 18 -1.40 -7.10 -2.15
C GLY A 18 -2.49 -7.98 -1.53
N ILE A 19 -2.42 -8.19 -0.21
CA ILE A 19 -3.43 -8.97 0.53
C ILE A 19 -4.81 -8.30 0.47
N VAL A 20 -4.89 -6.99 0.75
CA VAL A 20 -6.15 -6.25 0.70
C VAL A 20 -6.75 -6.25 -0.71
N ASN A 21 -5.92 -6.06 -1.73
CA ASN A 21 -6.35 -6.08 -3.13
C ASN A 21 -6.84 -7.48 -3.56
N TRP A 22 -6.18 -8.53 -3.09
CA TRP A 22 -6.62 -9.91 -3.32
C TRP A 22 -7.95 -10.23 -2.63
N MET A 23 -8.12 -9.79 -1.37
CA MET A 23 -9.40 -9.91 -0.65
C MET A 23 -10.53 -9.19 -1.40
N MET A 24 -10.26 -8.00 -1.95
CA MET A 24 -11.24 -7.24 -2.73
C MET A 24 -11.64 -7.91 -4.04
N SER A 25 -10.68 -8.52 -4.75
CA SER A 25 -10.92 -9.15 -6.05
C SER A 25 -11.54 -10.54 -5.95
N THR A 26 -11.47 -11.20 -4.79
CA THR A 26 -11.96 -12.57 -4.66
C THR A 26 -13.49 -12.57 -4.63
N SER A 27 -14.08 -13.24 -5.63
CA SER A 27 -15.54 -13.32 -5.86
C SER A 27 -16.34 -13.89 -4.69
N HIS A 28 -15.70 -14.61 -3.77
CA HIS A 28 -16.32 -15.12 -2.55
C HIS A 28 -16.69 -14.04 -1.54
N PHE A 29 -16.04 -12.88 -1.58
CA PHE A 29 -16.17 -11.90 -0.51
C PHE A 29 -17.20 -10.79 -0.81
N GLN A 30 -17.69 -10.63 -2.04
CA GLN A 30 -18.69 -9.61 -2.41
C GLN A 30 -18.36 -8.19 -1.89
N LEU A 31 -17.07 -7.86 -1.75
CA LEU A 31 -16.61 -6.61 -1.14
C LEU A 31 -16.67 -5.39 -2.09
N GLN A 32 -16.90 -5.61 -3.39
CA GLN A 32 -17.01 -4.56 -4.40
C GLN A 32 -18.34 -4.61 -5.13
N THR A 33 -18.94 -3.43 -5.31
CA THR A 33 -20.16 -3.19 -6.11
C THR A 33 -19.91 -3.42 -7.61
N ALA A 34 -18.67 -3.30 -8.06
CA ALA A 34 -18.22 -3.60 -9.42
C ALA A 34 -17.22 -4.76 -9.39
N ARG A 35 -17.49 -5.85 -10.12
CA ARG A 35 -16.57 -6.99 -10.23
C ARG A 35 -15.35 -6.57 -11.05
N LEU A 36 -14.21 -6.35 -10.39
CA LEU A 36 -12.92 -6.29 -11.09
C LEU A 36 -12.57 -7.68 -11.62
N SER A 37 -12.13 -7.77 -12.87
CA SER A 37 -11.65 -9.03 -13.42
C SER A 37 -10.32 -9.42 -12.75
N ALA A 38 -10.06 -10.73 -12.61
CA ALA A 38 -8.79 -11.22 -12.07
C ALA A 38 -7.57 -10.67 -12.84
N SER A 39 -7.71 -10.40 -14.14
CA SER A 39 -6.66 -9.77 -14.96
C SER A 39 -6.35 -8.33 -14.54
N GLN A 40 -7.36 -7.53 -14.19
CA GLN A 40 -7.17 -6.16 -13.71
C GLN A 40 -6.53 -6.14 -12.31
N MET A 41 -6.87 -7.11 -11.45
CA MET A 41 -6.21 -7.27 -10.14
C MET A 41 -4.71 -7.52 -10.32
N TRP A 42 -4.32 -8.49 -11.16
CA TRP A 42 -2.92 -8.82 -11.41
C TRP A 42 -2.15 -7.66 -12.06
N GLN A 43 -2.79 -6.91 -12.97
CA GLN A 43 -2.21 -5.69 -13.54
C GLN A 43 -1.96 -4.64 -12.45
N GLY A 44 -2.93 -4.36 -11.58
CA GLY A 44 -2.76 -3.42 -10.48
C GLY A 44 -1.65 -3.82 -9.51
N LEU A 45 -1.52 -5.12 -9.24
CA LEU A 45 -0.48 -5.66 -8.35
C LEU A 45 0.92 -5.59 -9.00
N LEU A 46 1.02 -5.85 -10.31
CA LEU A 46 2.25 -5.66 -11.09
C LEU A 46 2.67 -4.18 -11.15
N ILE A 47 1.72 -3.27 -11.38
CA ILE A 47 1.98 -1.83 -11.36
C ILE A 47 2.49 -1.41 -9.98
N ALA A 48 1.87 -1.91 -8.91
CA ALA A 48 2.32 -1.66 -7.54
C ALA A 48 3.73 -2.15 -7.28
N LEU A 49 4.06 -3.36 -7.74
CA LEU A 49 5.39 -3.92 -7.61
C LEU A 49 6.43 -3.03 -8.30
N VAL A 50 6.16 -2.64 -9.54
CA VAL A 50 7.05 -1.77 -10.33
C VAL A 50 7.21 -0.40 -9.66
N LEU A 51 6.13 0.23 -9.21
CA LEU A 51 6.17 1.55 -8.57
C LEU A 51 6.93 1.53 -7.24
N TYR A 52 6.71 0.51 -6.39
CA TYR A 52 7.48 0.33 -5.16
C TYR A 52 8.97 0.10 -5.45
N PHE A 53 9.28 -0.71 -6.47
CA PHE A 53 10.65 -0.96 -6.89
C PHE A 53 11.33 0.32 -7.40
N LEU A 54 10.65 1.10 -8.24
CA LEU A 54 11.12 2.41 -8.71
C LEU A 54 11.33 3.40 -7.56
N GLY A 55 10.43 3.43 -6.58
CA GLY A 55 10.58 4.26 -5.39
C GLY A 55 11.81 3.87 -4.57
N VAL A 56 12.07 2.57 -4.41
CA VAL A 56 13.27 2.06 -3.74
C VAL A 56 14.54 2.41 -4.53
N LEU A 57 14.55 2.21 -5.85
CA LEU A 57 15.68 2.59 -6.70
C LEU A 57 15.96 4.10 -6.64
N ALA A 58 14.92 4.94 -6.67
CA ALA A 58 15.05 6.38 -6.53
C ALA A 58 15.72 6.78 -5.21
N VAL A 59 15.38 6.08 -4.11
CA VAL A 59 16.02 6.24 -2.80
C VAL A 59 17.52 5.87 -2.82
N TYR A 60 17.93 4.88 -3.60
CA TYR A 60 19.34 4.52 -3.79
C TYR A 60 20.11 5.50 -4.68
N VAL A 61 19.49 6.01 -5.74
CA VAL A 61 20.13 6.92 -6.70
C VAL A 61 20.30 8.32 -6.11
N ASN A 62 19.21 8.89 -5.58
CA ASN A 62 19.24 10.23 -5.02
C ASN A 62 18.23 10.35 -3.88
N ARG A 63 18.75 10.77 -2.73
CA ARG A 63 18.01 11.00 -1.50
C ARG A 63 16.75 11.85 -1.68
N MET A 64 16.84 12.93 -2.44
CA MET A 64 15.70 13.83 -2.69
C MET A 64 14.66 13.18 -3.60
N LEU A 65 15.09 12.57 -4.71
CA LEU A 65 14.19 11.87 -5.63
C LEU A 65 13.47 10.72 -4.93
N GLY A 66 14.18 9.95 -4.11
CA GLY A 66 13.59 8.89 -3.30
C GLY A 66 12.50 9.38 -2.35
N PHE A 67 12.67 10.56 -1.73
CA PHE A 67 11.64 11.16 -0.89
C PHE A 67 10.35 11.44 -1.68
N TYR A 68 10.47 12.07 -2.85
CA TYR A 68 9.30 12.41 -3.67
C TYR A 68 8.66 11.18 -4.31
N VAL A 69 9.45 10.30 -4.92
CA VAL A 69 8.93 9.12 -5.65
C VAL A 69 8.37 8.11 -4.66
N LEU A 70 9.13 7.69 -3.64
CA LEU A 70 8.63 6.72 -2.66
C LEU A 70 7.51 7.31 -1.81
N GLY A 71 7.60 8.60 -1.44
CA GLY A 71 6.51 9.28 -0.74
C GLY A 71 5.21 9.29 -1.53
N LEU A 72 5.27 9.60 -2.83
CA LEU A 72 4.11 9.58 -3.73
C LEU A 72 3.51 8.18 -3.86
N VAL A 73 4.36 7.16 -4.02
CA VAL A 73 3.92 5.74 -4.05
C VAL A 73 3.17 5.39 -2.76
N LEU A 74 3.73 5.70 -1.59
CA LEU A 74 3.09 5.43 -0.31
C LEU A 74 1.73 6.13 -0.17
N VAL A 75 1.60 7.37 -0.64
CA VAL A 75 0.33 8.11 -0.63
C VAL A 75 -0.70 7.46 -1.54
N ILE A 76 -0.35 7.14 -2.79
CA ILE A 76 -1.26 6.51 -3.76
C ILE A 76 -1.79 5.18 -3.21
N TYR A 77 -0.90 4.34 -2.66
CA TYR A 77 -1.33 3.06 -2.10
C TYR A 77 -2.08 3.19 -0.78
N SER A 78 -1.85 4.25 0.00
CA SER A 78 -2.70 4.59 1.14
C SER A 78 -4.12 4.95 0.70
N LEU A 79 -4.29 5.73 -0.36
CA LEU A 79 -5.61 6.02 -0.93
C LEU A 79 -6.30 4.74 -1.42
N GLY A 80 -5.55 3.81 -2.03
CA GLY A 80 -6.06 2.49 -2.40
C GLY A 80 -6.58 1.68 -1.20
N LEU A 81 -5.86 1.71 -0.07
CA LEU A 81 -6.29 1.05 1.17
C LEU A 81 -7.53 1.72 1.79
N ILE A 82 -7.61 3.06 1.75
CA ILE A 82 -8.79 3.80 2.21
C ILE A 82 -10.01 3.46 1.35
N SER A 83 -9.85 3.42 0.03
CA SER A 83 -10.92 2.99 -0.88
C SER A 83 -11.38 1.57 -0.57
N ALA A 84 -10.44 0.68 -0.24
CA ALA A 84 -10.78 -0.68 0.18
C ALA A 84 -11.59 -0.69 1.48
N LEU A 85 -11.21 0.10 2.49
CA LEU A 85 -12.00 0.25 3.72
C LEU A 85 -13.44 0.70 3.40
N MET A 86 -13.58 1.76 2.60
CA MET A 86 -14.89 2.31 2.22
C MET A 86 -15.75 1.28 1.48
N SER A 87 -15.18 0.47 0.59
CA SER A 87 -15.89 -0.62 -0.10
C SER A 87 -16.30 -1.73 0.87
N GLY A 88 -15.46 -2.07 1.85
CA GLY A 88 -15.79 -3.03 2.91
C GLY A 88 -17.00 -2.59 3.75
N TYR A 89 -17.10 -1.30 4.07
CA TYR A 89 -18.25 -0.73 4.79
C TYR A 89 -19.56 -0.82 3.98
N GLN A 90 -19.51 -0.58 2.67
CA GLN A 90 -20.69 -0.61 1.79
C GLN A 90 -21.10 -2.03 1.35
N SER A 91 -20.24 -3.02 1.54
CA SER A 91 -20.46 -4.40 1.08
C SER A 91 -21.47 -5.18 1.93
N THR A 92 -22.10 -6.21 1.37
CA THR A 92 -22.91 -7.23 2.08
C THR A 92 -22.10 -8.43 2.59
N ALA A 93 -20.77 -8.36 2.54
CA ALA A 93 -19.86 -9.43 3.00
C ALA A 93 -20.08 -9.82 4.47
N GLY A 94 -19.75 -11.07 4.80
CA GLY A 94 -19.75 -11.55 6.18
C GLY A 94 -18.86 -10.70 7.09
N MET A 95 -19.31 -10.49 8.33
CA MET A 95 -18.67 -9.57 9.29
C MET A 95 -17.20 -9.94 9.58
N GLU A 96 -16.86 -11.22 9.60
CA GLU A 96 -15.49 -11.72 9.79
C GLU A 96 -14.53 -11.24 8.69
N ILE A 97 -15.00 -11.26 7.44
CA ILE A 97 -14.21 -10.87 6.26
C ILE A 97 -13.97 -9.36 6.26
N LYS A 98 -15.00 -8.58 6.62
CA LYS A 98 -14.88 -7.12 6.78
C LYS A 98 -13.88 -6.77 7.86
N LEU A 99 -13.94 -7.45 9.00
CA LEU A 99 -13.01 -7.23 10.12
C LEU A 99 -11.57 -7.53 9.71
N MET A 100 -11.32 -8.67 9.03
CA MET A 100 -9.99 -8.98 8.51
C MET A 100 -9.49 -7.92 7.53
N LEU A 101 -10.35 -7.48 6.61
CA LEU A 101 -9.99 -6.45 5.64
C LEU A 101 -9.62 -5.14 6.33
N GLU A 102 -10.42 -4.74 7.33
CA GLU A 102 -10.20 -3.52 8.09
C GLU A 102 -8.89 -3.56 8.88
N VAL A 103 -8.62 -4.66 9.59
CA VAL A 103 -7.36 -4.86 10.30
C VAL A 103 -6.17 -4.78 9.35
N MET A 104 -6.22 -5.47 8.21
CA MET A 104 -5.13 -5.48 7.24
C MET A 104 -4.92 -4.10 6.60
N ALA A 105 -6.00 -3.40 6.27
CA ALA A 105 -5.92 -2.06 5.68
C ALA A 105 -5.40 -1.03 6.70
N VAL A 106 -5.82 -1.10 7.97
CA VAL A 106 -5.31 -0.24 9.05
C VAL A 106 -3.84 -0.50 9.31
N ILE A 107 -3.40 -1.77 9.35
CA ILE A 107 -1.97 -2.11 9.48
C ILE A 107 -1.18 -1.53 8.29
N GLY A 108 -1.67 -1.71 7.05
CA GLY A 108 -1.04 -1.17 5.85
C GLY A 108 -0.92 0.36 5.88
N LEU A 109 -1.97 1.06 6.32
CA LEU A 109 -1.95 2.52 6.50
C LEU A 109 -0.96 2.94 7.59
N GLY A 110 -0.91 2.22 8.71
CA GLY A 110 0.05 2.46 9.77
C GLY A 110 1.49 2.33 9.29
N VAL A 111 1.78 1.27 8.52
CA VAL A 111 3.11 1.06 7.91
C VAL A 111 3.45 2.17 6.90
N ASN A 112 2.50 2.57 6.04
CA ASN A 112 2.70 3.66 5.10
C ASN A 112 3.02 4.97 5.81
N PHE A 113 2.20 5.34 6.80
CA PHE A 113 2.38 6.55 7.58
C PHE A 113 3.74 6.53 8.31
N TYR A 114 4.09 5.42 8.95
CA TYR A 114 5.38 5.27 9.62
C TYR A 114 6.56 5.41 8.64
N THR A 115 6.46 4.81 7.45
CA THR A 115 7.49 4.92 6.40
C THR A 115 7.64 6.35 5.89
N LEU A 116 6.53 7.08 5.73
CA LEU A 116 6.52 8.50 5.40
C LEU A 116 7.19 9.36 6.47
N VAL A 117 6.89 9.11 7.75
CA VAL A 117 7.55 9.79 8.88
C VAL A 117 9.05 9.48 8.93
N LEU A 118 9.45 8.25 8.62
CA LEU A 118 10.87 7.89 8.51
C LEU A 118 11.54 8.64 7.35
N LEU A 119 10.88 8.72 6.20
CA LEU A 119 11.37 9.47 5.03
C LEU A 119 11.52 10.97 5.31
N THR A 120 10.56 11.61 5.98
CA THR A 120 10.64 13.04 6.36
C THR A 120 11.75 13.30 7.37
N ARG A 121 11.88 12.44 8.40
CA ARG A 121 12.99 12.54 9.38
C ARG A 121 14.34 12.32 8.74
N TRP A 122 14.43 11.41 7.77
CA TRP A 122 15.65 11.14 7.02
C TRP A 122 16.05 12.31 6.12
N ARG A 123 15.08 13.09 5.60
CA ARG A 123 15.33 14.37 4.93
C ARG A 123 15.88 15.42 5.90
N HIS A 124 15.22 15.60 7.05
CA HIS A 124 15.54 16.68 8.00
C HIS A 124 16.88 16.54 8.72
N LYS A 125 17.37 15.32 8.99
CA LYS A 125 18.63 15.10 9.73
C LYS A 125 19.92 15.50 8.98
N THR A 126 19.81 16.12 7.81
CA THR A 126 20.94 16.41 6.93
C THR A 126 20.89 17.80 6.29
N ASN A 127 19.92 18.63 6.66
CA ASN A 127 19.98 20.09 6.52
C ASN A 127 20.33 20.68 7.88
#